data_AF-A0A662Q7J6-F1
#
_entry.id   AF-A0A662Q7J6-F1
#
_cell.length_a   1.000
_cell.length_b   1.000
_cell.length_c   1.000
_cell.angle_alpha   90.00
_cell.angle_beta   90.00
_cell.angle_gamma   90.00
#
_symmetry.space_group_name_H-M   'P 1'
#
loop_
_entity.id
_entity.type
_entity.pdbx_description
1 polymer ?
#
loop_
_entity_poly.entity_id
_entity_poly.type
_entity_poly.pdbx_seq_one_letter_code
_entity_poly.pdbx_strand_id
1 'polypeptide(L)'
;PRADWLHIKIYASDVAEFAAFEAGEIEIVDWPLEPEYVERYSQEPYNESIILAKFNEIGMFEFDINNNETIPSYPGVLSPTSNPYFRAALSCLVDKDYIVQSICQGYAARLDGPIMPWMGDFYDPTVHKYEYDEAQAAAYLAAAGFTDRDGDGIINYPEGWPGREDGPNLDPLIFYIRADDVARRKPAGEDYAAKLQAFGIPVDARVVDRSICHDAVMVNHDYHLYTGGWSLSRDPDWMYYLYHSDWHWHPGPDYNYNNIHDEEMDTYVEGIAFAVTIDDAITACHNAQKRMINPPDDPEFPGIAAIIPLWATSGYTAYRRPMAYAVNEAGAGTTNYWTFLVSYRTDAWYGHTINWGFKSDVQQLNPLYSNWVWDSYVLGMIFEGPLAVNPYNLALDMPWVCSDFVTTTYINETTGEELSRVILTVRDGIYWHDGTPFTVEDLKFTYDYIANYPDCWLYSAVVDIVSTTIIGPNQLQIDFDVLSVWALHWAMGIYILPKHIYETISDPTGFTPGGLPAEQVLIGLGPYKWYEYSAGEYFTLQANRNFFKTIHPEGDVNLDQVCDIYDIIHVAASFGLRRGEPGYDITADVTAEWDLVDIYDLILVAGDFGTSWEPYP
;
A
#
# COMPACT_ATOMS: atom_id res chain seq x y z
N PRO A 1 -1.35 9.97 20.21
CA PRO A 1 -2.58 10.38 19.50
C PRO A 1 -3.47 11.27 20.38
N ARG A 2 -4.35 12.08 19.77
CA ARG A 2 -5.25 12.97 20.51
C ARG A 2 -6.48 12.22 21.03
N ALA A 3 -7.15 11.47 20.17
CA ALA A 3 -8.23 10.58 20.56
C ALA A 3 -7.76 9.57 21.62
N ASP A 4 -8.63 9.24 22.56
CA ASP A 4 -8.37 8.27 23.63
C ASP A 4 -8.55 6.85 23.14
N TRP A 5 -9.46 6.70 22.18
CA TRP A 5 -9.86 5.43 21.60
C TRP A 5 -10.03 5.56 20.10
N LEU A 6 -9.52 4.57 19.38
CA LEU A 6 -9.89 4.33 18.00
C LEU A 6 -10.78 3.09 18.00
N HIS A 7 -12.05 3.27 17.64
CA HIS A 7 -13.02 2.17 17.58
C HIS A 7 -13.33 1.87 16.12
N ILE A 8 -12.87 0.72 15.65
CA ILE A 8 -12.97 0.28 14.27
C ILE A 8 -14.17 -0.64 14.16
N LYS A 9 -15.21 -0.21 13.45
CA LYS A 9 -16.43 -1.01 13.22
C LYS A 9 -16.32 -1.73 11.89
N ILE A 10 -16.55 -3.04 11.90
CA ILE A 10 -16.45 -3.89 10.71
C ILE A 10 -17.83 -4.02 10.07
N TYR A 11 -17.88 -3.75 8.78
CA TYR A 11 -19.03 -3.94 7.91
C TYR A 11 -18.70 -5.05 6.92
N ALA A 12 -19.73 -5.75 6.43
CA ALA A 12 -19.57 -6.83 5.45
C ALA A 12 -19.51 -6.32 3.98
N SER A 13 -19.55 -5.00 3.78
CA SER A 13 -19.52 -4.33 2.48
C SER A 13 -19.34 -2.82 2.65
N ASP A 14 -18.83 -2.17 1.62
CA ASP A 14 -18.77 -0.71 1.48
C ASP A 14 -20.15 -0.05 1.53
N VAL A 15 -21.19 -0.67 0.94
CA VAL A 15 -22.57 -0.16 1.01
C VAL A 15 -23.05 -0.03 2.46
N ALA A 16 -22.79 -1.05 3.29
CA ALA A 16 -23.19 -1.03 4.70
C ALA A 16 -22.37 -0.01 5.52
N GLU A 17 -21.07 0.10 5.22
CA GLU A 17 -20.19 1.09 5.82
C GLU A 17 -20.65 2.52 5.47
N PHE A 18 -20.89 2.82 4.20
CA PHE A 18 -21.30 4.14 3.74
C PHE A 18 -22.67 4.53 4.29
N ALA A 19 -23.59 3.58 4.48
CA ALA A 19 -24.85 3.84 5.17
C ALA A 19 -24.65 4.24 6.65
N ALA A 20 -23.74 3.56 7.36
CA ALA A 20 -23.40 3.91 8.73
C ALA A 20 -22.69 5.28 8.82
N PHE A 21 -21.82 5.59 7.85
CA PHE A 21 -21.20 6.90 7.70
C PHE A 21 -22.24 8.00 7.43
N GLU A 22 -23.21 7.75 6.55
CA GLU A 22 -24.31 8.68 6.24
C GLU A 22 -25.19 8.93 7.48
N ALA A 23 -25.44 7.89 8.28
CA ALA A 23 -26.19 7.94 9.53
C ALA A 23 -25.43 8.62 10.69
N GLY A 24 -24.13 8.86 10.53
CA GLY A 24 -23.27 9.45 11.56
C GLY A 24 -22.87 8.46 12.67
N GLU A 25 -22.91 7.16 12.39
CA GLU A 25 -22.45 6.11 13.32
C GLU A 25 -20.93 5.91 13.31
N ILE A 26 -20.27 6.33 12.23
CA ILE A 26 -18.82 6.40 12.06
C ILE A 26 -18.42 7.77 11.54
N GLU A 27 -17.21 8.21 11.90
CA GLU A 27 -16.67 9.51 11.52
C GLU A 27 -15.80 9.48 10.27
N ILE A 28 -15.27 8.32 9.87
CA ILE A 28 -14.40 8.18 8.70
C ILE A 28 -14.57 6.78 8.10
N VAL A 29 -14.46 6.69 6.78
CA VAL A 29 -14.53 5.43 6.01
C VAL A 29 -13.13 4.94 5.64
N ASP A 30 -12.93 3.64 5.52
CA ASP A 30 -11.66 3.06 5.07
C ASP A 30 -11.53 2.97 3.55
N TRP A 31 -12.65 2.91 2.85
CA TRP A 31 -12.67 2.69 1.41
C TRP A 31 -12.99 3.95 0.62
N PRO A 32 -12.42 4.11 -0.60
CA PRO A 32 -12.79 5.21 -1.49
C PRO A 32 -14.29 5.19 -1.82
N LEU A 33 -14.91 6.36 -1.76
CA LEU A 33 -16.34 6.52 -2.04
C LEU A 33 -16.67 6.18 -3.48
N GLU A 34 -17.82 5.54 -3.66
CA GLU A 34 -18.41 5.40 -4.99
C GLU A 34 -18.91 6.76 -5.53
N PRO A 35 -18.94 6.93 -6.87
CA PRO A 35 -19.32 8.18 -7.54
C PRO A 35 -20.64 8.79 -7.05
N GLU A 36 -21.65 7.96 -6.81
CA GLU A 36 -22.97 8.41 -6.33
C GLU A 36 -22.87 9.08 -4.95
N TYR A 37 -22.07 8.54 -4.04
CA TYR A 37 -21.86 9.13 -2.71
C TYR A 37 -21.05 10.41 -2.79
N VAL A 38 -20.07 10.51 -3.70
CA VAL A 38 -19.33 11.75 -3.92
C VAL A 38 -20.26 12.86 -4.41
N GLU A 39 -21.09 12.58 -5.41
CA GLU A 39 -22.08 13.55 -5.91
C GLU A 39 -23.04 13.95 -4.78
N ARG A 40 -23.60 12.97 -4.06
CA ARG A 40 -24.54 13.22 -2.96
C ARG A 40 -23.93 14.04 -1.83
N TYR A 41 -22.75 13.66 -1.34
CA TYR A 41 -22.07 14.32 -0.22
C TYR A 41 -21.50 15.69 -0.59
N SER A 42 -21.38 16.00 -1.88
CA SER A 42 -21.03 17.35 -2.36
C SER A 42 -22.18 18.36 -2.24
N GLN A 43 -23.40 17.91 -1.94
CA GLN A 43 -24.61 18.73 -1.91
C GLN A 43 -25.20 18.87 -0.50
N GLU A 44 -26.02 19.90 -0.33
CA GLU A 44 -26.80 20.15 0.90
C GLU A 44 -27.80 19.01 1.19
N PRO A 45 -27.97 18.60 2.46
CA PRO A 45 -27.31 19.11 3.67
C PRO A 45 -26.00 18.38 4.04
N TYR A 46 -25.54 17.43 3.23
CA TYR A 46 -24.42 16.55 3.58
C TYR A 46 -23.09 17.29 3.60
N ASN A 47 -22.85 18.15 2.62
CA ASN A 47 -21.65 19.00 2.48
C ASN A 47 -21.37 19.92 3.69
N GLU A 48 -22.36 20.17 4.57
CA GLU A 48 -22.14 20.93 5.81
C GLU A 48 -21.36 20.11 6.86
N SER A 49 -21.50 18.78 6.83
CA SER A 49 -20.97 17.87 7.85
C SER A 49 -19.99 16.84 7.33
N ILE A 50 -20.01 16.51 6.05
CA ILE A 50 -19.11 15.55 5.39
C ILE A 50 -18.08 16.31 4.58
N ILE A 51 -16.82 15.93 4.75
CA ILE A 51 -15.67 16.51 4.05
C ILE A 51 -15.13 15.45 3.09
N LEU A 52 -15.11 15.81 1.81
CA LEU A 52 -14.58 14.99 0.72
C LEU A 52 -13.12 15.34 0.47
N ALA A 53 -12.24 14.34 0.49
CA ALA A 53 -10.82 14.50 0.25
C ALA A 53 -10.40 13.74 -1.02
N LYS A 54 -10.04 14.49 -2.06
CA LYS A 54 -9.57 13.90 -3.31
C LYS A 54 -8.16 13.33 -3.11
N PHE A 55 -7.91 12.15 -3.66
CA PHE A 55 -6.60 11.53 -3.67
C PHE A 55 -6.35 10.76 -4.98
N ASN A 56 -5.09 10.47 -5.24
CA ASN A 56 -4.65 9.54 -6.27
C ASN A 56 -3.86 8.43 -5.57
N GLU A 57 -4.22 7.18 -5.82
CA GLU A 57 -3.62 6.02 -5.19
C GLU A 57 -2.23 5.72 -5.76
N ILE A 58 -1.28 5.27 -4.94
CA ILE A 58 -0.07 4.59 -5.46
C ILE A 58 -0.37 3.11 -5.51
N GLY A 59 -0.99 2.70 -6.61
CA GLY A 59 -1.48 1.36 -6.83
C GLY A 59 -1.98 1.22 -8.25
N MET A 60 -1.99 0.00 -8.76
CA MET A 60 -2.40 -0.30 -10.12
C MET A 60 -3.42 -1.44 -10.16
N PHE A 61 -4.30 -1.38 -11.13
CA PHE A 61 -5.25 -2.41 -11.48
C PHE A 61 -5.01 -2.80 -12.93
N GLU A 62 -4.99 -4.11 -13.19
CA GLU A 62 -4.57 -4.65 -14.46
C GLU A 62 -5.33 -5.94 -14.80
N PHE A 63 -5.25 -6.33 -16.07
CA PHE A 63 -5.41 -7.74 -16.42
C PHE A 63 -4.03 -8.38 -16.47
N ASP A 64 -3.79 -9.24 -15.50
CA ASP A 64 -2.64 -10.10 -15.44
C ASP A 64 -2.73 -11.16 -16.54
N ILE A 65 -1.60 -11.42 -17.19
CA ILE A 65 -1.47 -12.47 -18.20
C ILE A 65 -0.45 -13.48 -17.70
N ASN A 66 -0.82 -14.76 -17.69
CA ASN A 66 0.13 -15.82 -17.39
C ASN A 66 1.07 -16.03 -18.59
N ASN A 67 2.34 -15.69 -18.44
CA ASN A 67 3.36 -15.81 -19.48
C ASN A 67 3.96 -17.24 -19.54
N ASN A 68 3.56 -18.13 -18.63
CA ASN A 68 4.08 -19.50 -18.56
C ASN A 68 3.79 -20.31 -19.82
N GLU A 69 4.74 -21.15 -20.20
CA GLU A 69 4.63 -22.04 -21.36
C GLU A 69 3.55 -23.10 -21.16
N THR A 70 3.21 -23.48 -19.92
CA THR A 70 2.17 -24.47 -19.65
C THR A 70 1.38 -24.12 -18.40
N ILE A 71 0.14 -24.63 -18.32
CA ILE A 71 -0.70 -24.55 -17.13
C ILE A 71 -1.27 -25.93 -16.75
N PRO A 72 -1.61 -26.16 -15.46
CA PRO A 72 -2.13 -27.45 -15.00
C PRO A 72 -3.39 -27.95 -15.72
N SER A 73 -4.33 -27.07 -16.05
CA SER A 73 -5.60 -27.45 -16.73
C SER A 73 -5.40 -27.93 -18.17
N TYR A 74 -4.31 -27.51 -18.84
CA TYR A 74 -3.97 -27.90 -20.21
C TYR A 74 -2.58 -28.56 -20.26
N PRO A 75 -2.41 -29.74 -19.64
CA PRO A 75 -1.10 -30.34 -19.48
C PRO A 75 -0.49 -30.72 -20.84
N GLY A 76 0.73 -30.26 -21.09
CA GLY A 76 1.47 -30.56 -22.33
C GLY A 76 1.03 -29.76 -23.55
N VAL A 77 0.17 -28.75 -23.38
CA VAL A 77 -0.17 -27.77 -24.41
C VAL A 77 0.63 -26.51 -24.17
N LEU A 78 1.32 -26.00 -25.19
CA LEU A 78 1.99 -24.71 -25.09
C LEU A 78 0.91 -23.62 -24.93
N SER A 79 1.00 -22.79 -23.89
CA SER A 79 0.02 -21.73 -23.64
C SER A 79 0.07 -20.70 -24.76
N PRO A 80 -1.08 -20.27 -25.34
CA PRO A 80 -1.11 -19.15 -26.29
C PRO A 80 -0.52 -17.87 -25.71
N THR A 81 -0.71 -17.64 -24.40
CA THR A 81 -0.26 -16.44 -23.70
C THR A 81 1.26 -16.40 -23.44
N SER A 82 2.00 -17.48 -23.75
CA SER A 82 3.47 -17.43 -23.77
C SER A 82 4.01 -16.68 -24.99
N ASN A 83 3.20 -16.51 -26.04
CA ASN A 83 3.58 -15.77 -27.24
C ASN A 83 3.29 -14.26 -27.09
N PRO A 84 4.30 -13.37 -27.24
CA PRO A 84 4.12 -11.94 -26.99
C PRO A 84 3.23 -11.24 -28.05
N TYR A 85 3.14 -11.77 -29.27
CA TYR A 85 2.17 -11.25 -30.26
C TYR A 85 0.73 -11.63 -29.88
N PHE A 86 0.51 -12.81 -29.31
CA PHE A 86 -0.81 -13.17 -28.79
C PHE A 86 -1.21 -12.23 -27.64
N ARG A 87 -0.28 -11.91 -26.73
CA ARG A 87 -0.53 -10.95 -25.65
C ARG A 87 -0.78 -9.52 -26.16
N ALA A 88 -0.02 -9.05 -27.16
CA ALA A 88 -0.27 -7.76 -27.79
C ALA A 88 -1.69 -7.69 -28.41
N ALA A 89 -2.17 -8.79 -29.00
CA ALA A 89 -3.55 -8.85 -29.49
C ALA A 89 -4.60 -8.77 -28.38
N LEU A 90 -4.36 -9.45 -27.25
CA LEU A 90 -5.21 -9.35 -26.06
C LEU A 90 -5.29 -7.90 -25.56
N SER A 91 -4.17 -7.20 -25.50
CA SER A 91 -4.11 -5.78 -25.13
C SER A 91 -4.95 -4.87 -26.03
N CYS A 92 -4.97 -5.11 -27.35
CA CYS A 92 -5.82 -4.39 -28.31
C CYS A 92 -7.33 -4.64 -28.14
N LEU A 93 -7.74 -5.67 -27.40
CA LEU A 93 -9.15 -6.01 -27.19
C LEU A 93 -9.72 -5.46 -25.89
N VAL A 94 -8.98 -4.57 -25.21
CA VAL A 94 -9.41 -3.88 -24.00
C VAL A 94 -9.73 -2.42 -24.31
N ASP A 95 -10.96 -2.00 -24.03
CA ASP A 95 -11.38 -0.60 -24.12
C ASP A 95 -11.15 0.09 -22.77
N LYS A 96 -9.94 0.60 -22.58
CA LYS A 96 -9.53 1.26 -21.32
C LYS A 96 -10.34 2.54 -21.06
N ASP A 97 -10.70 3.28 -22.10
CA ASP A 97 -11.50 4.49 -21.97
C ASP A 97 -12.93 4.15 -21.52
N TYR A 98 -13.53 3.10 -22.07
CA TYR A 98 -14.82 2.59 -21.58
C TYR A 98 -14.74 2.15 -20.12
N ILE A 99 -13.70 1.40 -19.73
CA ILE A 99 -13.49 0.99 -18.33
C ILE A 99 -13.41 2.24 -17.43
N VAL A 100 -12.54 3.20 -17.75
CA VAL A 100 -12.35 4.39 -16.89
C VAL A 100 -13.61 5.27 -16.85
N GLN A 101 -14.25 5.52 -17.99
CA GLN A 101 -15.38 6.46 -18.08
C GLN A 101 -16.72 5.86 -17.68
N SER A 102 -16.97 4.59 -18.00
CA SER A 102 -18.28 3.96 -17.83
C SER A 102 -18.32 3.03 -16.62
N ILE A 103 -17.27 2.24 -16.39
CA ILE A 103 -17.21 1.32 -15.25
C ILE A 103 -16.74 2.05 -13.99
N CYS A 104 -15.61 2.73 -14.07
CA CYS A 104 -15.08 3.53 -12.95
C CYS A 104 -15.72 4.92 -12.84
N GLN A 105 -16.59 5.30 -13.79
CA GLN A 105 -17.34 6.56 -13.80
C GLN A 105 -16.48 7.82 -13.63
N GLY A 106 -15.24 7.80 -14.12
CA GLY A 106 -14.28 8.89 -14.00
C GLY A 106 -13.50 8.96 -12.67
N TYR A 107 -13.70 8.01 -11.75
CA TYR A 107 -12.99 7.92 -10.46
C TYR A 107 -11.77 6.98 -10.53
N ALA A 108 -11.08 7.06 -11.66
CA ALA A 108 -9.90 6.29 -11.96
C ALA A 108 -9.04 7.07 -12.98
N ALA A 109 -7.72 6.89 -12.90
CA ALA A 109 -6.80 7.39 -13.91
C ALA A 109 -6.38 6.24 -14.82
N ARG A 110 -6.53 6.40 -16.15
CA ARG A 110 -6.06 5.42 -17.14
C ARG A 110 -4.57 5.18 -16.97
N LEU A 111 -4.18 3.91 -17.01
CA LEU A 111 -2.77 3.48 -17.06
C LEU A 111 -2.47 2.84 -18.41
N ASP A 112 -1.38 3.28 -19.03
CA ASP A 112 -0.80 2.64 -20.21
C ASP A 112 0.49 1.87 -19.87
N GLY A 113 1.03 2.05 -18.66
CA GLY A 113 2.17 1.32 -18.10
C GLY A 113 1.99 1.08 -16.59
N PRO A 114 2.90 0.33 -15.95
CA PRO A 114 2.81 -0.01 -14.53
C PRO A 114 3.10 1.19 -13.60
N ILE A 115 3.68 2.28 -14.10
CA ILE A 115 3.98 3.48 -13.29
C ILE A 115 2.90 4.55 -13.47
N MET A 116 2.45 5.15 -12.36
CA MET A 116 1.40 6.16 -12.37
C MET A 116 1.96 7.54 -12.72
N PRO A 117 1.20 8.42 -13.40
CA PRO A 117 1.68 9.75 -13.77
C PRO A 117 2.11 10.67 -12.62
N TRP A 118 1.67 10.40 -11.39
CA TRP A 118 2.05 11.16 -10.19
C TRP A 118 3.29 10.61 -9.46
N MET A 119 3.91 9.53 -9.96
CA MET A 119 5.21 9.05 -9.47
C MET A 119 6.41 9.84 -10.06
N GLY A 120 6.14 11.03 -10.62
CA GLY A 120 7.17 11.94 -11.09
C GLY A 120 7.96 11.40 -12.28
N ASP A 121 9.28 11.58 -12.25
CA ASP A 121 10.17 11.27 -13.37
C ASP A 121 10.30 9.77 -13.65
N PHE A 122 9.86 8.89 -12.75
CA PHE A 122 9.79 7.45 -13.01
C PHE A 122 8.73 7.09 -14.05
N TYR A 123 7.68 7.90 -14.22
CA TYR A 123 6.64 7.65 -15.23
C TYR A 123 7.18 7.92 -16.64
N ASP A 124 7.06 6.93 -17.53
CA ASP A 124 7.39 7.10 -18.95
C ASP A 124 6.12 7.28 -19.79
N PRO A 125 5.80 8.51 -20.27
CA PRO A 125 4.63 8.74 -21.12
C PRO A 125 4.79 8.21 -22.55
N THR A 126 5.96 7.69 -22.92
CA THR A 126 6.29 7.22 -24.28
C THR A 126 6.08 5.73 -24.48
N VAL A 127 5.67 4.99 -23.45
CA VAL A 127 5.22 3.59 -23.58
C VAL A 127 4.11 3.47 -24.62
N HIS A 128 4.06 2.34 -25.30
CA HIS A 128 3.02 2.05 -26.28
C HIS A 128 1.63 2.10 -25.65
N LYS A 129 0.67 2.66 -26.39
CA LYS A 129 -0.73 2.77 -25.97
C LYS A 129 -1.58 1.86 -26.83
N TYR A 130 -1.97 0.73 -26.27
CA TYR A 130 -2.96 -0.15 -26.92
C TYR A 130 -4.34 0.49 -26.81
N GLU A 131 -4.81 1.06 -27.92
CA GLU A 131 -6.22 1.43 -28.08
C GLU A 131 -7.04 0.21 -28.49
N TYR A 132 -8.35 0.24 -28.19
CA TYR A 132 -9.25 -0.81 -28.64
C TYR A 132 -9.31 -0.86 -30.18
N ASP A 133 -8.75 -1.92 -30.76
CA ASP A 133 -8.61 -2.10 -32.20
C ASP A 133 -8.62 -3.58 -32.59
N GLU A 134 -9.78 -4.07 -33.02
CA GLU A 134 -9.96 -5.44 -33.49
C GLU A 134 -9.10 -5.78 -34.73
N ALA A 135 -8.83 -4.80 -35.60
CA ALA A 135 -8.04 -5.04 -36.80
C ALA A 135 -6.56 -5.23 -36.44
N GLN A 136 -6.05 -4.44 -35.50
CA GLN A 136 -4.71 -4.60 -34.98
C GLN A 136 -4.57 -5.90 -34.16
N ALA A 137 -5.58 -6.26 -33.36
CA ALA A 137 -5.62 -7.55 -32.66
C ALA A 137 -5.54 -8.73 -33.64
N ALA A 138 -6.32 -8.68 -34.73
CA ALA A 138 -6.28 -9.70 -35.78
C ALA A 138 -4.90 -9.77 -36.47
N ALA A 139 -4.25 -8.62 -36.70
CA ALA A 139 -2.91 -8.57 -37.28
C ALA A 139 -1.87 -9.23 -36.37
N TYR A 140 -1.93 -8.97 -35.06
CA TYR A 140 -1.05 -9.59 -34.08
C TYR A 140 -1.27 -11.09 -33.91
N LEU A 141 -2.53 -11.55 -33.87
CA LEU A 141 -2.83 -12.99 -33.88
C LEU A 141 -2.30 -13.66 -35.15
N ALA A 142 -2.50 -13.03 -36.31
CA ALA A 142 -1.98 -13.55 -37.57
C ALA A 142 -0.45 -13.61 -37.60
N ALA A 143 0.25 -12.63 -37.02
CA ALA A 143 1.71 -12.66 -36.84
C ALA A 143 2.18 -13.80 -35.94
N ALA A 144 1.36 -14.19 -34.95
CA ALA A 144 1.57 -15.36 -34.10
C ALA A 144 1.10 -16.69 -34.73
N GLY A 145 0.45 -16.65 -35.92
CA GLY A 145 -0.10 -17.82 -36.61
C GLY A 145 -1.52 -18.24 -36.20
N PHE A 146 -2.15 -17.50 -35.28
CA PHE A 146 -3.50 -17.74 -34.80
C PHE A 146 -4.50 -17.06 -35.72
N THR A 147 -5.28 -17.85 -36.47
CA THR A 147 -6.27 -17.34 -37.44
C THR A 147 -7.48 -18.26 -37.46
N ASP A 148 -8.66 -17.74 -37.81
CA ASP A 148 -9.82 -18.56 -38.15
C ASP A 148 -9.64 -19.09 -39.59
N ARG A 149 -9.27 -20.37 -39.71
CA ARG A 149 -8.90 -21.03 -40.96
C ARG A 149 -10.04 -21.83 -41.57
N ASP A 150 -11.01 -22.24 -40.77
CA ASP A 150 -12.18 -23.02 -41.21
C ASP A 150 -13.47 -22.18 -41.31
N GLY A 151 -13.42 -20.91 -40.90
CA GLY A 151 -14.48 -19.92 -41.05
C GLY A 151 -15.63 -20.11 -40.08
N ASP A 152 -15.40 -20.79 -38.96
CA ASP A 152 -16.42 -21.05 -37.95
C ASP A 152 -16.58 -19.91 -36.93
N GLY A 153 -15.75 -18.87 -37.05
CA GLY A 153 -15.73 -17.70 -36.19
C GLY A 153 -14.87 -17.87 -34.93
N ILE A 154 -14.12 -18.97 -34.80
CA ILE A 154 -13.23 -19.23 -33.67
C ILE A 154 -11.79 -19.25 -34.18
N ILE A 155 -10.90 -18.54 -33.48
CA ILE A 155 -9.47 -18.55 -33.76
C ILE A 155 -8.93 -19.98 -33.56
N ASN A 156 -8.16 -20.49 -34.51
CA ASN A 156 -7.50 -21.79 -34.37
C ASN A 156 -6.07 -21.63 -33.84
N TYR A 157 -5.56 -22.68 -33.19
CA TYR A 157 -4.13 -22.86 -32.98
C TYR A 157 -3.38 -22.92 -34.32
N PRO A 158 -2.12 -22.44 -34.37
CA PRO A 158 -1.24 -22.69 -35.51
C PRO A 158 -1.07 -24.20 -35.74
N GLU A 159 -0.96 -24.61 -37.02
CA GLU A 159 -0.56 -25.98 -37.33
C GLU A 159 0.82 -26.30 -36.74
N GLY A 160 0.94 -27.46 -36.09
CA GLY A 160 2.17 -27.86 -35.38
C GLY A 160 2.37 -27.21 -34.02
N TRP A 161 1.37 -26.50 -33.48
CA TRP A 161 1.43 -25.97 -32.12
C TRP A 161 1.56 -27.12 -31.10
N PRO A 162 2.51 -27.07 -30.16
CA PRO A 162 2.74 -28.18 -29.22
C PRO A 162 1.49 -28.51 -28.39
N GLY A 163 1.08 -29.78 -28.43
CA GLY A 163 -0.13 -30.30 -27.78
C GLY A 163 -1.44 -30.07 -28.55
N ARG A 164 -1.38 -29.36 -29.69
CA ARG A 164 -2.50 -29.02 -30.58
C ARG A 164 -2.04 -29.04 -32.04
N GLU A 165 -1.35 -30.11 -32.44
CA GLU A 165 -0.58 -30.14 -33.67
C GLU A 165 -1.44 -30.08 -34.94
N ASP A 166 -2.69 -30.53 -34.88
CA ASP A 166 -3.67 -30.42 -35.98
C ASP A 166 -4.26 -29.01 -36.12
N GLY A 167 -3.87 -28.08 -35.26
CA GLY A 167 -4.32 -26.68 -35.24
C GLY A 167 -5.84 -26.55 -35.11
N PRO A 168 -6.46 -27.17 -34.09
CA PRO A 168 -7.90 -27.06 -33.87
C PRO A 168 -8.26 -25.66 -33.36
N ASN A 169 -9.54 -25.42 -33.15
CA ASN A 169 -10.02 -24.23 -32.43
C ASN A 169 -9.27 -24.04 -31.11
N LEU A 170 -9.03 -22.79 -30.75
CA LEU A 170 -8.39 -22.43 -29.50
C LEU A 170 -9.19 -23.00 -28.32
N ASP A 171 -8.49 -23.56 -27.35
CA ASP A 171 -9.12 -23.91 -26.09
C ASP A 171 -9.54 -22.63 -25.35
N PRO A 172 -10.60 -22.69 -24.52
CA PRO A 172 -11.00 -21.54 -23.73
C PRO A 172 -9.86 -21.03 -22.84
N LEU A 173 -9.55 -19.74 -22.94
CA LEU A 173 -8.67 -19.08 -21.98
C LEU A 173 -9.35 -19.08 -20.61
N ILE A 174 -8.67 -19.63 -19.60
CA ILE A 174 -9.14 -19.59 -18.21
C ILE A 174 -8.94 -18.18 -17.67
N PHE A 175 -10.03 -17.47 -17.39
CA PHE A 175 -10.01 -16.10 -16.89
C PHE A 175 -10.65 -16.01 -15.51
N TYR A 176 -9.83 -15.77 -14.48
CA TYR A 176 -10.33 -15.52 -13.13
C TYR A 176 -10.73 -14.05 -12.93
N ILE A 177 -11.94 -13.83 -12.46
CA ILE A 177 -12.53 -12.50 -12.25
C ILE A 177 -12.94 -12.40 -10.78
N ARG A 178 -12.42 -11.38 -10.09
CA ARG A 178 -12.73 -11.14 -8.67
C ARG A 178 -14.19 -10.74 -8.48
N ALA A 179 -14.95 -11.58 -7.77
CA ALA A 179 -16.37 -11.36 -7.50
C ALA A 179 -16.63 -10.29 -6.43
N ASP A 180 -15.64 -10.00 -5.57
CA ASP A 180 -15.78 -9.13 -4.40
C ASP A 180 -15.69 -7.63 -4.73
N ASP A 181 -15.06 -7.27 -5.86
CA ASP A 181 -15.03 -5.89 -6.38
C ASP A 181 -16.10 -5.72 -7.46
N VAL A 182 -17.34 -5.57 -6.99
CA VAL A 182 -18.56 -5.53 -7.81
C VAL A 182 -18.69 -4.28 -8.66
N ALA A 183 -18.02 -3.19 -8.28
CA ALA A 183 -18.14 -1.90 -8.94
C ALA A 183 -17.13 -1.74 -10.09
N ARG A 184 -15.94 -2.35 -9.99
CA ARG A 184 -14.83 -2.10 -10.92
C ARG A 184 -14.27 -3.36 -11.57
N ARG A 185 -13.56 -4.22 -10.83
CA ARG A 185 -12.86 -5.38 -11.42
C ARG A 185 -13.82 -6.39 -12.04
N LYS A 186 -14.90 -6.73 -11.36
CA LYS A 186 -15.89 -7.68 -11.86
C LYS A 186 -16.48 -7.25 -13.21
N PRO A 187 -17.11 -6.07 -13.33
CA PRO A 187 -17.68 -5.63 -14.61
C PRO A 187 -16.62 -5.44 -15.70
N ALA A 188 -15.39 -5.00 -15.36
CA ALA A 188 -14.31 -4.90 -16.34
C ALA A 188 -13.90 -6.28 -16.89
N GLY A 189 -13.77 -7.29 -16.02
CA GLY A 189 -13.47 -8.66 -16.44
C GLY A 189 -14.60 -9.30 -17.25
N GLU A 190 -15.85 -9.10 -16.87
CA GLU A 190 -17.03 -9.59 -17.60
C GLU A 190 -17.14 -8.95 -19.01
N ASP A 191 -16.93 -7.63 -19.11
CA ASP A 191 -16.87 -6.91 -20.39
C ASP A 191 -15.75 -7.44 -21.29
N TYR A 192 -14.55 -7.63 -20.73
CA TYR A 192 -13.42 -8.13 -21.49
C TYR A 192 -13.62 -9.58 -21.96
N ALA A 193 -14.13 -10.46 -21.10
CA ALA A 193 -14.47 -11.83 -21.48
C ALA A 193 -15.50 -11.87 -22.64
N ALA A 194 -16.50 -10.98 -22.61
CA ALA A 194 -17.49 -10.87 -23.69
C ALA A 194 -16.86 -10.39 -25.00
N LYS A 195 -15.94 -9.42 -24.95
CA LYS A 195 -15.20 -8.92 -26.13
C LYS A 195 -14.30 -9.99 -26.74
N LEU A 196 -13.58 -10.76 -25.91
CA LEU A 196 -12.79 -11.90 -26.38
C LEU A 196 -13.66 -12.95 -27.09
N GLN A 197 -14.77 -13.34 -26.48
CA GLN A 197 -15.72 -14.29 -27.08
C GLN A 197 -16.31 -13.77 -28.40
N ALA A 198 -16.68 -12.49 -28.46
CA ALA A 198 -17.22 -11.85 -29.67
C ALA A 198 -16.19 -11.78 -30.80
N PHE A 199 -14.91 -11.61 -30.46
CA PHE A 199 -13.81 -11.60 -31.40
C PHE A 199 -13.43 -13.00 -31.93
N GLY A 200 -13.86 -14.07 -31.25
CA GLY A 200 -13.57 -15.45 -31.63
C GLY A 200 -12.46 -16.11 -30.79
N ILE A 201 -12.08 -15.52 -29.65
CA ILE A 201 -11.20 -16.14 -28.64
C ILE A 201 -12.11 -16.76 -27.56
N PRO A 202 -12.19 -18.09 -27.44
CA PRO A 202 -13.00 -18.73 -26.41
C PRO A 202 -12.46 -18.43 -25.01
N VAL A 203 -13.34 -18.22 -24.03
CA VAL A 203 -12.98 -17.89 -22.65
C VAL A 203 -13.84 -18.68 -21.66
N ASP A 204 -13.20 -19.31 -20.68
CA ASP A 204 -13.82 -19.85 -19.46
C ASP A 204 -13.71 -18.79 -18.35
N ALA A 205 -14.74 -17.94 -18.27
CA ALA A 205 -14.80 -16.83 -17.32
C ALA A 205 -15.28 -17.30 -15.94
N ARG A 206 -14.38 -17.28 -14.97
CA ARG A 206 -14.58 -17.76 -13.59
C ARG A 206 -14.72 -16.57 -12.64
N VAL A 207 -15.96 -16.14 -12.41
CA VAL A 207 -16.28 -15.08 -11.43
C VAL A 207 -16.38 -15.70 -10.03
N VAL A 208 -15.33 -15.57 -9.22
CA VAL A 208 -15.21 -16.24 -7.93
C VAL A 208 -14.61 -15.32 -6.85
N ASP A 209 -14.73 -15.74 -5.59
CA ASP A 209 -14.18 -15.00 -4.45
C ASP A 209 -12.65 -14.84 -4.54
N ARG A 210 -12.15 -13.74 -3.96
CA ARG A 210 -10.73 -13.39 -3.91
C ARG A 210 -9.84 -14.55 -3.45
N SER A 211 -10.24 -15.31 -2.44
CA SER A 211 -9.46 -16.44 -1.93
C SER A 211 -9.28 -17.56 -2.97
N ILE A 212 -10.33 -17.84 -3.75
CA ILE A 212 -10.30 -18.84 -4.82
C ILE A 212 -9.40 -18.35 -5.96
N CYS A 213 -9.47 -17.05 -6.30
CA CYS A 213 -8.58 -16.45 -7.27
C CYS A 213 -7.12 -16.56 -6.82
N HIS A 214 -6.81 -16.19 -5.57
CA HIS A 214 -5.46 -16.29 -5.00
C HIS A 214 -4.89 -17.70 -5.15
N ASP A 215 -5.63 -18.73 -4.72
CA ASP A 215 -5.16 -20.11 -4.82
C ASP A 215 -4.93 -20.54 -6.27
N ALA A 216 -5.82 -20.17 -7.19
CA ALA A 216 -5.67 -20.55 -8.59
C ALA A 216 -4.51 -19.82 -9.29
N VAL A 217 -4.31 -18.54 -9.00
CA VAL A 217 -3.40 -17.65 -9.73
C VAL A 217 -2.02 -17.63 -9.10
N MET A 218 -1.92 -17.35 -7.80
CA MET A 218 -0.66 -17.11 -7.09
C MET A 218 -0.05 -18.39 -6.51
N VAL A 219 -0.84 -19.43 -6.31
CA VAL A 219 -0.35 -20.71 -5.74
C VAL A 219 -0.26 -21.81 -6.79
N ASN A 220 -1.31 -22.01 -7.59
CA ASN A 220 -1.38 -23.10 -8.56
C ASN A 220 -0.99 -22.70 -9.98
N HIS A 221 -0.92 -21.39 -10.28
CA HIS A 221 -0.63 -20.83 -11.61
C HIS A 221 -1.51 -21.40 -12.74
N ASP A 222 -2.74 -21.78 -12.42
CA ASP A 222 -3.69 -22.44 -13.34
C ASP A 222 -4.69 -21.46 -13.95
N TYR A 223 -4.17 -20.51 -14.71
CA TYR A 223 -4.95 -19.43 -15.33
C TYR A 223 -4.24 -18.92 -16.59
N HIS A 224 -4.99 -18.21 -17.45
CA HIS A 224 -4.40 -17.41 -18.53
C HIS A 224 -4.54 -15.91 -18.24
N LEU A 225 -5.67 -15.51 -17.66
CA LEU A 225 -6.00 -14.12 -17.38
C LEU A 225 -6.54 -13.97 -15.95
N TYR A 226 -6.27 -12.82 -15.33
CA TYR A 226 -6.77 -12.50 -14.00
C TYR A 226 -7.03 -10.99 -13.81
N THR A 227 -8.12 -10.63 -13.13
CA THR A 227 -8.40 -9.23 -12.74
C THR A 227 -7.60 -8.84 -11.48
N GLY A 228 -6.32 -8.56 -11.66
CA GLY A 228 -5.37 -8.35 -10.57
C GLY A 228 -5.18 -6.89 -10.16
N GLY A 229 -3.96 -6.60 -9.72
CA GLY A 229 -3.53 -5.28 -9.26
C GLY A 229 -2.88 -5.30 -7.87
N TRP A 230 -2.18 -4.20 -7.59
CA TRP A 230 -1.27 -4.06 -6.46
C TRP A 230 -1.44 -2.69 -5.78
N SER A 231 -1.31 -2.66 -4.46
CA SER A 231 -0.96 -1.45 -3.72
C SER A 231 0.57 -1.38 -3.64
N LEU A 232 1.15 -0.24 -3.98
CA LEU A 232 2.58 -0.13 -4.26
C LEU A 232 3.24 0.89 -3.34
N SER A 233 4.56 0.79 -3.16
CA SER A 233 5.35 1.81 -2.48
C SER A 233 5.68 2.97 -3.43
N ARG A 234 6.15 4.08 -2.85
CA ARG A 234 6.57 5.27 -3.60
C ARG A 234 7.78 5.04 -4.53
N ASP A 235 8.59 4.03 -4.23
CA ASP A 235 9.83 3.73 -4.95
C ASP A 235 9.54 2.64 -5.97
N PRO A 236 10.01 2.73 -7.23
CA PRO A 236 9.66 1.76 -8.27
C PRO A 236 10.43 0.43 -8.17
N ASP A 237 11.21 0.21 -7.10
CA ASP A 237 11.99 -1.01 -6.87
C ASP A 237 11.12 -2.25 -6.70
N TRP A 238 9.84 -2.09 -6.34
CA TRP A 238 8.83 -3.16 -6.42
C TRP A 238 8.75 -3.81 -7.81
N MET A 239 9.16 -3.14 -8.90
CA MET A 239 9.23 -3.78 -10.21
C MET A 239 10.19 -4.97 -10.24
N TYR A 240 11.27 -4.94 -9.45
CA TYR A 240 12.19 -6.07 -9.32
C TYR A 240 11.49 -7.26 -8.67
N TYR A 241 10.87 -7.03 -7.51
CA TYR A 241 10.19 -8.09 -6.76
C TYR A 241 8.98 -8.66 -7.51
N LEU A 242 8.21 -7.84 -8.22
CA LEU A 242 7.02 -8.31 -8.95
C LEU A 242 7.34 -8.98 -10.29
N TYR A 243 8.46 -8.63 -10.95
CA TYR A 243 8.64 -8.97 -12.37
C TYR A 243 9.99 -9.54 -12.77
N HIS A 244 10.98 -9.60 -11.87
CA HIS A 244 12.23 -10.30 -12.16
C HIS A 244 12.02 -11.82 -12.09
N SER A 245 12.70 -12.58 -12.96
CA SER A 245 12.51 -14.03 -13.09
C SER A 245 12.79 -14.81 -11.80
N ASP A 246 13.74 -14.34 -10.98
CA ASP A 246 14.11 -14.98 -9.72
C ASP A 246 13.00 -14.95 -8.65
N TRP A 247 12.01 -14.06 -8.81
CA TRP A 247 10.83 -14.00 -7.96
C TRP A 247 9.69 -14.89 -8.46
N HIS A 248 9.96 -15.76 -9.43
CA HIS A 248 9.10 -16.89 -9.77
C HIS A 248 9.59 -18.16 -9.05
N TRP A 249 8.71 -18.81 -8.28
CA TRP A 249 9.03 -20.02 -7.48
C TRP A 249 10.16 -19.88 -6.44
N HIS A 250 10.28 -18.72 -5.80
CA HIS A 250 11.14 -18.56 -4.61
C HIS A 250 10.44 -19.07 -3.33
N PRO A 251 11.17 -19.28 -2.22
CA PRO A 251 10.54 -19.55 -0.93
C PRO A 251 9.64 -18.38 -0.50
N GLY A 252 8.38 -18.66 -0.16
CA GLY A 252 7.42 -17.63 0.26
C GLY A 252 6.34 -17.32 -0.79
N PRO A 253 5.77 -16.09 -0.78
CA PRO A 253 4.75 -15.65 -1.74
C PRO A 253 5.35 -15.43 -3.13
N ASP A 254 4.86 -16.11 -4.18
CA ASP A 254 5.31 -15.89 -5.57
C ASP A 254 4.81 -14.53 -6.10
N TYR A 255 5.68 -13.53 -6.06
CA TYR A 255 5.38 -12.17 -6.51
C TYR A 255 5.28 -12.09 -8.04
N ASN A 256 6.12 -12.83 -8.77
CA ASN A 256 6.07 -12.93 -10.23
C ASN A 256 5.17 -14.10 -10.67
N TYR A 257 3.94 -14.15 -10.15
CA TYR A 257 2.95 -15.17 -10.52
C TYR A 257 2.52 -15.10 -12.00
N ASN A 258 2.84 -13.99 -12.68
CA ASN A 258 2.68 -13.81 -14.12
C ASN A 258 3.76 -14.54 -14.93
N ASN A 259 4.82 -15.04 -14.29
CA ASN A 259 5.97 -15.70 -14.88
C ASN A 259 6.61 -14.88 -16.02
N ILE A 260 6.79 -13.57 -15.78
CA ILE A 260 7.58 -12.73 -16.69
C ILE A 260 9.02 -13.20 -16.58
N HIS A 261 9.55 -13.70 -17.70
CA HIS A 261 10.88 -14.31 -17.76
C HIS A 261 11.58 -13.83 -19.03
N ASP A 262 12.29 -12.71 -18.94
CA ASP A 262 12.92 -12.02 -20.06
C ASP A 262 14.22 -11.34 -19.61
N GLU A 263 15.35 -11.70 -20.24
CA GLU A 263 16.70 -11.26 -19.81
C GLU A 263 16.88 -9.72 -19.84
N GLU A 264 16.26 -9.04 -20.81
CA GLU A 264 16.31 -7.58 -20.89
C GLU A 264 15.46 -6.95 -19.77
N MET A 265 14.27 -7.50 -19.52
CA MET A 265 13.43 -7.09 -18.40
C MET A 265 14.16 -7.27 -17.07
N ASP A 266 14.76 -8.43 -16.83
CA ASP A 266 15.53 -8.75 -15.62
C ASP A 266 16.63 -7.72 -15.39
N THR A 267 17.43 -7.44 -16.44
CA THR A 267 18.48 -6.43 -16.41
C THR A 267 17.94 -5.04 -16.05
N TYR A 268 16.78 -4.64 -16.61
CA TYR A 268 16.21 -3.33 -16.34
C TYR A 268 15.66 -3.22 -14.93
N VAL A 269 14.99 -4.24 -14.40
CA VAL A 269 14.45 -4.18 -13.03
C VAL A 269 15.53 -4.31 -11.97
N GLU A 270 16.60 -5.07 -12.22
CA GLU A 270 17.83 -5.00 -11.42
C GLU A 270 18.44 -3.59 -11.44
N GLY A 271 18.47 -2.97 -12.63
CA GLY A 271 18.92 -1.59 -12.80
C GLY A 271 18.06 -0.55 -12.07
N ILE A 272 16.83 -0.90 -11.67
CA ILE A 272 16.01 -0.09 -10.76
C ILE A 272 16.40 -0.37 -9.31
N ALA A 273 16.33 -1.63 -8.87
CA ALA A 273 16.51 -2.02 -7.46
C ALA A 273 17.94 -1.81 -6.93
N PHE A 274 18.95 -1.91 -7.79
CA PHE A 274 20.36 -1.76 -7.44
C PHE A 274 21.00 -0.52 -8.07
N ALA A 275 20.19 0.50 -8.38
CA ALA A 275 20.67 1.76 -8.91
C ALA A 275 21.52 2.53 -7.90
N VAL A 276 22.66 3.07 -8.35
CA VAL A 276 23.55 3.90 -7.49
C VAL A 276 23.04 5.34 -7.39
N THR A 277 22.30 5.81 -8.40
CA THR A 277 21.70 7.14 -8.43
C THR A 277 20.24 7.09 -8.84
N ILE A 278 19.46 8.11 -8.46
CA ILE A 278 18.06 8.23 -8.87
C ILE A 278 17.94 8.36 -10.41
N ASP A 279 18.87 9.04 -11.08
CA ASP A 279 18.86 9.18 -12.54
C ASP A 279 19.07 7.81 -13.25
N ASP A 280 19.93 6.94 -12.69
CA ASP A 280 20.10 5.58 -13.18
C ASP A 280 18.81 4.77 -12.98
N ALA A 281 18.19 4.88 -11.81
CA ALA A 281 16.92 4.22 -11.51
C ALA A 281 15.80 4.67 -12.45
N ILE A 282 15.69 5.97 -12.74
CA ILE A 282 14.72 6.54 -13.69
C ILE A 282 14.94 5.93 -15.08
N THR A 283 16.18 5.91 -15.56
CA THR A 283 16.52 5.38 -16.89
C THR A 283 16.15 3.90 -16.99
N ALA A 284 16.51 3.11 -15.98
CA ALA A 284 16.18 1.69 -15.91
C ALA A 284 14.65 1.47 -15.85
N CYS A 285 13.94 2.30 -15.07
CA CYS A 285 12.48 2.24 -14.94
C CYS A 285 11.76 2.54 -16.27
N HIS A 286 12.24 3.52 -17.06
CA HIS A 286 11.69 3.80 -18.39
C HIS A 286 11.90 2.62 -19.35
N ASN A 287 13.09 2.02 -19.34
CA ASN A 287 13.38 0.84 -20.16
C ASN A 287 12.54 -0.37 -19.75
N ALA A 288 12.37 -0.61 -18.45
CA ALA A 288 11.52 -1.68 -17.93
C ALA A 288 10.05 -1.50 -18.35
N GLN A 289 9.50 -0.29 -18.23
CA GLN A 289 8.14 0.02 -18.68
C GLN A 289 7.97 -0.22 -20.19
N LYS A 290 8.90 0.25 -21.02
CA LYS A 290 8.86 0.02 -22.47
C LYS A 290 8.98 -1.46 -22.81
N ARG A 291 9.93 -2.18 -22.19
CA ARG A 291 10.11 -3.62 -22.42
C ARG A 291 8.84 -4.37 -22.07
N MET A 292 8.26 -4.08 -20.92
CA MET A 292 7.06 -4.75 -20.43
C MET A 292 5.84 -4.51 -21.34
N ILE A 293 5.64 -3.27 -21.82
CA ILE A 293 4.39 -2.88 -22.46
C ILE A 293 4.45 -2.91 -23.99
N ASN A 294 5.54 -2.44 -24.60
CA ASN A 294 5.59 -2.25 -26.03
C ASN A 294 5.29 -3.55 -26.80
N PRO A 295 4.71 -3.45 -28.00
CA PRO A 295 4.48 -4.63 -28.81
C PRO A 295 5.81 -5.19 -29.35
N PRO A 296 5.84 -6.46 -29.78
CA PRO A 296 7.08 -7.09 -30.26
C PRO A 296 7.60 -6.50 -31.57
N ASP A 297 6.74 -5.77 -32.30
CA ASP A 297 7.06 -5.08 -33.54
C ASP A 297 7.29 -3.58 -33.38
N ASP A 298 7.38 -3.07 -32.15
CA ASP A 298 7.75 -1.68 -31.91
C ASP A 298 9.11 -1.37 -32.57
N PRO A 299 9.19 -0.34 -33.43
CA PRO A 299 10.36 -0.11 -34.27
C PRO A 299 11.57 0.44 -33.52
N GLU A 300 11.37 1.01 -32.33
CA GLU A 300 12.43 1.65 -31.55
C GLU A 300 12.80 0.80 -30.33
N PHE A 301 11.79 0.26 -29.63
CA PHE A 301 11.98 -0.51 -28.42
C PHE A 301 10.98 -1.68 -28.39
N PRO A 302 11.31 -2.83 -29.04
CA PRO A 302 10.47 -4.03 -29.01
C PRO A 302 10.20 -4.48 -27.57
N GLY A 303 8.93 -4.64 -27.24
CA GLY A 303 8.52 -5.13 -25.93
C GLY A 303 7.94 -6.54 -25.97
N ILE A 304 7.44 -6.97 -24.82
CA ILE A 304 6.89 -8.31 -24.60
C ILE A 304 5.41 -8.33 -24.26
N ALA A 305 4.72 -7.17 -24.21
CA ALA A 305 3.30 -7.04 -23.88
C ALA A 305 2.88 -7.94 -22.68
N ALA A 306 3.63 -7.87 -21.58
CA ALA A 306 3.57 -8.88 -20.52
C ALA A 306 2.28 -8.84 -19.68
N ILE A 307 1.70 -7.65 -19.53
CA ILE A 307 0.51 -7.34 -18.72
C ILE A 307 -0.37 -6.32 -19.45
N ILE A 308 -1.62 -6.14 -19.00
CA ILE A 308 -2.51 -5.09 -19.49
C ILE A 308 -2.85 -4.11 -18.35
N PRO A 309 -2.09 -3.01 -18.19
CA PRO A 309 -2.42 -1.96 -17.22
C PRO A 309 -3.77 -1.33 -17.55
N LEU A 310 -4.61 -1.10 -16.55
CA LEU A 310 -5.95 -0.54 -16.76
C LEU A 310 -6.09 0.83 -16.10
N TRP A 311 -6.00 0.88 -14.77
CA TRP A 311 -6.17 2.13 -14.03
C TRP A 311 -5.47 2.15 -12.66
N ALA A 312 -5.29 3.35 -12.12
CA ALA A 312 -5.05 3.60 -10.70
C ALA A 312 -6.26 4.32 -10.11
N THR A 313 -6.60 4.05 -8.84
CA THR A 313 -7.75 4.74 -8.22
C THR A 313 -7.45 6.24 -8.13
N SER A 314 -8.36 7.07 -8.64
CA SER A 314 -8.33 8.52 -8.48
C SER A 314 -9.71 8.93 -8.00
N GLY A 315 -9.83 9.08 -6.68
CA GLY A 315 -11.14 9.11 -6.05
C GLY A 315 -11.21 10.06 -4.87
N TYR A 316 -12.21 9.84 -4.03
CA TYR A 316 -12.42 10.60 -2.82
C TYR A 316 -12.51 9.65 -1.64
N THR A 317 -11.79 9.99 -0.59
CA THR A 317 -12.05 9.51 0.77
C THR A 317 -12.92 10.54 1.48
N ALA A 318 -13.52 10.17 2.61
CA ALA A 318 -14.39 11.08 3.34
C ALA A 318 -14.34 10.89 4.85
N TYR A 319 -14.53 12.00 5.55
CA TYR A 319 -14.70 12.04 6.99
C TYR A 319 -15.77 13.05 7.38
N ARG A 320 -16.27 12.97 8.62
CA ARG A 320 -17.45 13.70 9.08
C ARG A 320 -17.17 14.50 10.35
N ARG A 321 -17.70 15.73 10.40
CA ARG A 321 -17.78 16.55 11.61
C ARG A 321 -18.65 15.87 12.69
N PRO A 322 -18.23 15.90 13.97
CA PRO A 322 -17.27 16.83 14.55
C PRO A 322 -15.82 16.35 14.52
N MET A 323 -15.46 15.24 13.85
CA MET A 323 -14.05 14.92 13.61
C MET A 323 -13.40 16.09 12.87
N ALA A 324 -12.31 16.58 13.44
CA ALA A 324 -11.48 17.63 12.90
C ALA A 324 -10.10 17.07 12.60
N TYR A 325 -9.49 17.63 11.56
CA TYR A 325 -8.18 17.30 11.05
C TYR A 325 -8.11 15.85 10.54
N ALA A 326 -7.98 15.69 9.23
CA ALA A 326 -7.57 14.44 8.61
C ALA A 326 -6.43 14.77 7.65
N VAL A 327 -5.37 13.97 7.70
CA VAL A 327 -4.21 14.15 6.84
C VAL A 327 -4.54 13.50 5.51
N ASN A 328 -4.62 14.29 4.44
CA ASN A 328 -4.86 13.74 3.10
C ASN A 328 -3.52 13.35 2.47
N GLU A 329 -3.04 12.15 2.80
CA GLU A 329 -1.75 11.63 2.36
C GLU A 329 -1.72 11.41 0.84
N ALA A 330 -0.62 11.84 0.23
CA ALA A 330 -0.33 11.57 -1.17
C ALA A 330 -0.23 10.04 -1.37
N GLY A 331 -1.01 9.48 -2.29
CA GLY A 331 -1.02 8.03 -2.52
C GLY A 331 -2.05 7.23 -1.70
N ALA A 332 -2.60 7.78 -0.61
CA ALA A 332 -3.45 7.02 0.31
C ALA A 332 -4.77 7.71 0.74
N GLY A 333 -4.89 9.03 0.56
CA GLY A 333 -6.09 9.77 0.96
C GLY A 333 -6.14 10.04 2.46
N THR A 334 -7.32 10.19 3.06
CA THR A 334 -7.45 10.49 4.51
C THR A 334 -7.32 9.28 5.43
N THR A 335 -7.32 8.07 4.87
CA THR A 335 -7.33 6.82 5.62
C THR A 335 -5.91 6.31 5.78
N ASN A 336 -5.19 6.92 6.71
CA ASN A 336 -3.78 6.65 6.92
C ASN A 336 -3.35 6.86 8.38
N TYR A 337 -2.10 6.51 8.65
CA TYR A 337 -1.49 6.63 9.97
C TYR A 337 -1.57 8.04 10.55
N TRP A 338 -1.25 9.05 9.75
CA TRP A 338 -1.11 10.43 10.17
C TRP A 338 -2.45 11.04 10.60
N THR A 339 -3.54 10.71 9.92
CA THR A 339 -4.89 11.09 10.32
C THR A 339 -5.14 10.69 11.76
N PHE A 340 -5.02 9.41 12.11
CA PHE A 340 -5.33 8.95 13.46
C PHE A 340 -4.33 9.39 14.52
N LEU A 341 -3.18 9.91 14.11
CA LEU A 341 -2.22 10.55 15.02
C LEU A 341 -2.74 11.91 15.54
N VAL A 342 -3.36 12.72 14.67
CA VAL A 342 -3.75 14.11 14.98
C VAL A 342 -5.24 14.42 14.96
N SER A 343 -6.07 13.52 14.45
CA SER A 343 -7.51 13.73 14.46
C SER A 343 -8.05 13.81 15.88
N TYR A 344 -9.09 14.63 16.05
CA TYR A 344 -9.83 14.75 17.30
C TYR A 344 -11.27 15.18 17.02
N ARG A 345 -12.14 15.25 18.04
CA ARG A 345 -13.49 15.80 17.87
C ARG A 345 -13.60 17.25 18.34
N THR A 346 -14.21 18.13 17.56
CA THR A 346 -14.42 19.54 17.95
C THR A 346 -15.35 19.72 19.14
N ASP A 347 -16.17 18.72 19.48
CA ASP A 347 -17.04 18.73 20.65
C ASP A 347 -16.39 18.09 21.90
N ALA A 348 -15.22 17.45 21.73
CA ALA A 348 -14.45 16.83 22.80
C ALA A 348 -12.97 16.70 22.39
N TRP A 349 -12.12 17.54 22.97
CA TRP A 349 -10.68 17.55 22.67
C TRP A 349 -9.93 16.35 23.26
N TYR A 350 -10.42 15.80 24.38
CA TYR A 350 -9.92 14.63 25.10
C TYR A 350 -11.07 13.76 25.62
N GLY A 351 -10.78 12.53 26.03
CA GLY A 351 -11.78 11.60 26.55
C GLY A 351 -12.70 11.03 25.46
N HIS A 352 -12.28 11.11 24.19
CA HIS A 352 -13.16 10.84 23.05
C HIS A 352 -12.68 9.68 22.19
N THR A 353 -13.64 9.12 21.46
CA THR A 353 -13.46 8.03 20.52
C THR A 353 -13.62 8.54 19.09
N ILE A 354 -12.74 8.13 18.19
CA ILE A 354 -12.96 8.21 16.75
C ILE A 354 -13.49 6.85 16.29
N ASN A 355 -14.65 6.85 15.65
CA ASN A 355 -15.23 5.65 15.07
C ASN A 355 -14.85 5.57 13.58
N TRP A 356 -14.14 4.50 13.22
CA TRP A 356 -13.66 4.25 11.87
C TRP A 356 -14.38 3.05 11.27
N GLY A 357 -14.95 3.20 10.08
CA GLY A 357 -15.56 2.09 9.35
C GLY A 357 -14.53 1.28 8.59
N PHE A 358 -14.64 -0.06 8.68
CA PHE A 358 -13.94 -1.01 7.84
C PHE A 358 -14.95 -1.75 6.97
N LYS A 359 -14.79 -1.74 5.65
CA LYS A 359 -15.68 -2.53 4.77
C LYS A 359 -15.44 -4.05 4.81
N SER A 360 -14.34 -4.48 5.41
CA SER A 360 -13.93 -5.89 5.53
C SER A 360 -13.18 -6.11 6.84
N ASP A 361 -13.28 -7.31 7.39
CA ASP A 361 -12.48 -7.73 8.54
C ASP A 361 -11.02 -7.97 8.15
N VAL A 362 -10.14 -7.94 9.16
CA VAL A 362 -8.75 -8.37 9.04
C VAL A 362 -8.68 -9.87 8.79
N GLN A 363 -7.65 -10.32 8.09
CA GLN A 363 -7.37 -11.74 7.91
C GLN A 363 -6.42 -12.25 8.99
N GLN A 364 -5.45 -11.42 9.38
CA GLN A 364 -4.53 -11.68 10.48
C GLN A 364 -3.94 -10.39 11.07
N LEU A 365 -3.45 -10.48 12.29
CA LEU A 365 -2.74 -9.41 13.01
C LEU A 365 -1.33 -9.88 13.33
N ASN A 366 -0.55 -10.11 12.27
CA ASN A 366 0.80 -10.62 12.35
C ASN A 366 1.78 -9.71 11.58
N PRO A 367 2.67 -8.95 12.25
CA PRO A 367 3.54 -7.99 11.57
C PRO A 367 4.51 -8.63 10.57
N LEU A 368 4.76 -9.94 10.60
CA LEU A 368 5.62 -10.62 9.64
C LEU A 368 4.88 -11.19 8.43
N TYR A 369 3.64 -11.64 8.62
CA TYR A 369 2.93 -12.42 7.60
C TYR A 369 1.69 -11.72 7.03
N SER A 370 1.23 -10.60 7.62
CA SER A 370 0.03 -9.90 7.15
C SER A 370 0.22 -9.30 5.76
N ASN A 371 -0.70 -9.61 4.86
CA ASN A 371 -0.61 -9.24 3.44
C ASN A 371 -1.80 -8.37 2.99
N TRP A 372 -2.69 -8.00 3.92
CA TRP A 372 -3.94 -7.32 3.58
C TRP A 372 -3.98 -5.90 4.16
N VAL A 373 -4.59 -4.99 3.40
CA VAL A 373 -4.68 -3.56 3.73
C VAL A 373 -5.28 -3.31 5.12
N TRP A 374 -6.34 -4.04 5.49
CA TRP A 374 -6.97 -3.92 6.81
C TRP A 374 -6.05 -4.39 7.95
N ASP A 375 -5.30 -5.45 7.73
CA ASP A 375 -4.30 -5.95 8.67
C ASP A 375 -3.24 -4.86 8.90
N SER A 376 -2.71 -4.27 7.80
CA SER A 376 -1.72 -3.20 7.83
C SER A 376 -2.23 -1.93 8.51
N TYR A 377 -3.50 -1.56 8.30
CA TYR A 377 -4.13 -0.42 8.98
C TYR A 377 -4.16 -0.58 10.50
N VAL A 378 -4.50 -1.77 11.01
CA VAL A 378 -4.49 -2.04 12.45
C VAL A 378 -3.05 -2.14 12.98
N LEU A 379 -2.19 -2.90 12.29
CA LEU A 379 -0.80 -3.11 12.71
C LEU A 379 0.00 -1.81 12.72
N GLY A 380 -0.19 -0.94 11.72
CA GLY A 380 0.47 0.37 11.66
C GLY A 380 0.06 1.33 12.78
N MET A 381 -1.06 1.11 13.45
CA MET A 381 -1.43 1.86 14.67
C MET A 381 -0.69 1.39 15.91
N ILE A 382 -0.21 0.15 15.90
CA ILE A 382 0.41 -0.54 17.04
C ILE A 382 1.94 -0.53 16.92
N PHE A 383 2.48 -0.91 15.76
CA PHE A 383 3.90 -1.01 15.47
C PHE A 383 4.41 0.21 14.70
N GLU A 384 5.70 0.50 14.83
CA GLU A 384 6.37 1.63 14.16
C GLU A 384 7.55 1.13 13.32
N GLY A 385 7.88 1.87 12.28
CA GLY A 385 9.16 1.76 11.57
C GLY A 385 10.24 2.67 12.18
N PRO A 386 11.52 2.48 11.80
CA PRO A 386 12.62 3.29 12.31
C PRO A 386 12.55 4.74 11.83
N LEU A 387 12.09 4.96 10.59
CA LEU A 387 11.87 6.25 9.97
C LEU A 387 10.42 6.36 9.48
N ALA A 388 10.01 7.56 9.08
CA ALA A 388 8.69 7.82 8.52
C ALA A 388 8.83 8.60 7.21
N VAL A 389 7.75 8.62 6.42
CA VAL A 389 7.68 9.35 5.16
C VAL A 389 6.77 10.55 5.33
N ASN A 390 7.14 11.71 4.77
CA ASN A 390 6.26 12.87 4.81
C ASN A 390 4.96 12.60 4.03
N PRO A 391 3.78 12.78 4.65
CA PRO A 391 2.50 12.42 4.03
C PRO A 391 2.12 13.27 2.81
N TYR A 392 2.68 14.46 2.66
CA TYR A 392 2.35 15.37 1.56
C TYR A 392 3.42 15.40 0.47
N ASN A 393 4.64 14.98 0.82
CA ASN A 393 5.76 14.88 -0.11
C ASN A 393 6.51 13.58 0.13
N LEU A 394 6.10 12.53 -0.57
CA LEU A 394 6.67 11.20 -0.40
C LEU A 394 8.17 11.12 -0.72
N ALA A 395 8.76 12.12 -1.37
CA ALA A 395 10.22 12.16 -1.59
C ALA A 395 11.03 12.55 -0.34
N LEU A 396 10.38 12.90 0.78
CA LEU A 396 11.04 13.33 2.01
C LEU A 396 10.95 12.27 3.09
N ASP A 397 12.10 11.73 3.47
CA ASP A 397 12.27 10.89 4.65
C ASP A 397 12.34 11.73 5.92
N MET A 398 11.73 11.22 6.98
CA MET A 398 11.62 11.92 8.24
C MET A 398 12.24 11.11 9.38
N PRO A 399 13.06 11.74 10.22
CA PRO A 399 13.44 11.18 11.50
C PRO A 399 12.23 10.81 12.36
N TRP A 400 12.06 9.52 12.64
CA TRP A 400 10.94 8.98 13.38
C TRP A 400 11.35 8.34 14.70
N VAL A 401 11.33 7.01 14.85
CA VAL A 401 11.89 6.32 16.03
C VAL A 401 13.41 6.56 16.11
N CYS A 402 14.08 6.61 14.96
CA CYS A 402 15.44 7.10 14.82
C CYS A 402 15.45 8.62 14.66
N SER A 403 16.30 9.32 15.42
CA SER A 403 16.45 10.79 15.34
C SER A 403 17.29 11.25 14.17
N ASP A 404 18.09 10.35 13.60
CA ASP A 404 19.02 10.66 12.53
C ASP A 404 19.36 9.40 11.73
N PHE A 405 19.75 9.57 10.48
CA PHE A 405 20.20 8.52 9.59
C PHE A 405 21.30 9.03 8.66
N VAL A 406 22.27 8.16 8.38
CA VAL A 406 23.36 8.46 7.44
C VAL A 406 23.47 7.33 6.43
N THR A 407 23.42 7.67 5.15
CA THR A 407 23.72 6.77 4.04
C THR A 407 25.17 6.98 3.60
N THR A 408 25.91 5.89 3.47
CA THR A 408 27.32 5.89 3.03
C THR A 408 27.64 4.55 2.35
N THR A 409 28.90 4.32 2.04
CA THR A 409 29.38 3.07 1.44
C THR A 409 30.49 2.45 2.27
N TYR A 410 30.76 1.16 2.02
CA TYR A 410 31.93 0.46 2.55
C TYR A 410 32.53 -0.45 1.49
N ILE A 411 33.79 -0.85 1.67
CA ILE A 411 34.44 -1.81 0.79
C ILE A 411 34.32 -3.20 1.40
N ASN A 412 33.73 -4.15 0.66
CA ASN A 412 33.72 -5.56 1.03
C ASN A 412 35.16 -6.08 1.01
N GLU A 413 35.68 -6.51 2.16
CA GLU A 413 37.08 -6.96 2.27
C GLU A 413 37.40 -8.22 1.45
N THR A 414 36.37 -9.00 1.10
CA THR A 414 36.52 -10.26 0.34
C THR A 414 36.46 -10.01 -1.17
N THR A 415 35.47 -9.26 -1.65
CA THR A 415 35.25 -9.03 -3.09
C THR A 415 35.97 -7.78 -3.60
N GLY A 416 36.22 -6.80 -2.72
CA GLY A 416 36.78 -5.49 -3.07
C GLY A 416 35.75 -4.52 -3.65
N GLU A 417 34.47 -4.90 -3.66
CA GLU A 417 33.36 -4.08 -4.17
C GLU A 417 32.95 -3.02 -3.16
N GLU A 418 32.49 -1.87 -3.67
CA GLU A 418 31.88 -0.81 -2.89
C GLU A 418 30.38 -1.08 -2.74
N LEU A 419 29.87 -1.12 -1.52
CA LEU A 419 28.50 -1.54 -1.18
C LEU A 419 27.83 -0.54 -0.23
N SER A 420 26.50 -0.58 -0.12
CA SER A 420 25.71 0.36 0.69
C SER A 420 25.85 0.11 2.20
N ARG A 421 25.88 1.20 2.96
CA ARG A 421 25.82 1.22 4.42
C ARG A 421 24.83 2.26 4.90
N VAL A 422 23.99 1.87 5.85
CA VAL A 422 23.08 2.76 6.57
C VAL A 422 23.45 2.79 8.04
N ILE A 423 23.50 3.98 8.63
CA ILE A 423 23.68 4.16 10.07
C ILE A 423 22.44 4.86 10.61
N LEU A 424 21.73 4.18 11.51
CA LEU A 424 20.54 4.70 12.19
C LEU A 424 20.88 5.09 13.63
N THR A 425 20.45 6.28 14.05
CA THR A 425 20.59 6.74 15.45
C THR A 425 19.23 6.70 16.15
N VAL A 426 19.07 5.80 17.11
CA VAL A 426 17.85 5.61 17.93
C VAL A 426 17.67 6.78 18.91
N ARG A 427 16.43 7.23 19.08
CA ARG A 427 16.05 8.23 20.11
C ARG A 427 16.09 7.64 21.51
N ASP A 428 16.46 8.47 22.46
CA ASP A 428 16.30 8.18 23.89
C ASP A 428 14.84 8.37 24.34
N GLY A 429 14.46 7.69 25.43
CA GLY A 429 13.19 7.92 26.11
C GLY A 429 11.97 7.29 25.44
N ILE A 430 12.17 6.36 24.52
CA ILE A 430 11.08 5.57 23.92
C ILE A 430 10.79 4.35 24.80
N TYR A 431 9.50 4.02 24.93
CA TYR A 431 9.04 2.85 25.67
C TYR A 431 8.05 2.05 24.83
N TRP A 432 8.15 0.73 24.93
CA TRP A 432 7.13 -0.20 24.46
C TRP A 432 5.81 0.02 25.20
N HIS A 433 4.70 -0.43 24.62
CA HIS A 433 3.37 -0.31 25.23
C HIS A 433 3.26 -0.94 26.62
N ASP A 434 4.12 -1.92 26.95
CA ASP A 434 4.20 -2.58 28.25
C ASP A 434 5.11 -1.84 29.27
N GLY A 435 5.71 -0.72 28.88
CA GLY A 435 6.61 0.09 29.70
C GLY A 435 8.07 -0.34 29.68
N THR A 436 8.43 -1.38 28.92
CA THR A 436 9.84 -1.76 28.72
C THR A 436 10.54 -0.68 27.90
N PRO A 437 11.75 -0.21 28.29
CA PRO A 437 12.50 0.75 27.48
C PRO A 437 12.86 0.17 26.11
N PHE A 438 12.65 0.93 25.05
CA PHE A 438 13.14 0.60 23.71
C PHE A 438 14.63 0.98 23.60
N THR A 439 15.41 0.13 22.97
CA THR A 439 16.85 0.35 22.78
C THR A 439 17.31 -0.08 21.38
N VAL A 440 18.54 0.31 21.02
CA VAL A 440 19.17 -0.14 19.76
C VAL A 440 19.28 -1.68 19.64
N GLU A 441 19.25 -2.41 20.76
CA GLU A 441 19.23 -3.87 20.78
C GLU A 441 17.93 -4.44 20.20
N ASP A 442 16.80 -3.77 20.38
CA ASP A 442 15.52 -4.18 19.80
C ASP A 442 15.51 -3.98 18.28
N LEU A 443 16.05 -2.85 17.82
CA LEU A 443 16.17 -2.56 16.40
C LEU A 443 17.10 -3.57 15.72
N LYS A 444 18.27 -3.85 16.30
CA LYS A 444 19.18 -4.90 15.82
C LYS A 444 18.48 -6.26 15.78
N PHE A 445 17.83 -6.65 16.87
CA PHE A 445 17.11 -7.91 16.96
C PHE A 445 16.06 -8.04 15.85
N THR A 446 15.33 -6.97 15.55
CA THR A 446 14.29 -6.99 14.52
C THR A 446 14.82 -7.43 13.17
N TYR A 447 15.87 -6.78 12.66
CA TYR A 447 16.46 -7.15 11.37
C TYR A 447 16.98 -8.59 11.38
N ASP A 448 17.71 -8.97 12.43
CA ASP A 448 18.25 -10.32 12.57
C ASP A 448 17.14 -11.37 12.63
N TYR A 449 16.00 -11.05 13.26
CA TYR A 449 14.87 -11.95 13.42
C TYR A 449 14.15 -12.17 12.09
N ILE A 450 13.80 -11.10 11.37
CA ILE A 450 13.13 -11.17 10.05
C ILE A 450 13.99 -11.98 9.06
N ALA A 451 15.31 -11.80 9.08
CA ALA A 451 16.23 -12.52 8.18
C ALA A 451 16.19 -14.06 8.34
N ASN A 452 15.67 -14.58 9.47
CA ASN A 452 15.51 -16.03 9.67
C ASN A 452 14.24 -16.61 9.03
N TYR A 453 13.34 -15.77 8.50
CA TYR A 453 12.04 -16.17 7.97
C TYR A 453 11.89 -15.72 6.51
N PRO A 454 12.56 -16.41 5.55
CA PRO A 454 12.53 -16.04 4.13
C PRO A 454 11.14 -16.13 3.49
N ASP A 455 10.20 -16.79 4.16
CA ASP A 455 8.79 -16.93 3.76
C ASP A 455 7.89 -15.78 4.24
N CYS A 456 8.40 -14.85 5.06
CA CYS A 456 7.61 -13.73 5.56
C CYS A 456 7.55 -12.56 4.56
N TRP A 457 6.51 -11.72 4.67
CA TRP A 457 6.25 -10.62 3.75
C TRP A 457 7.36 -9.56 3.77
N LEU A 458 7.95 -9.31 4.94
CA LEU A 458 8.99 -8.30 5.14
C LEU A 458 10.39 -8.77 4.73
N TYR A 459 10.55 -9.99 4.21
CA TYR A 459 11.86 -10.55 3.91
C TYR A 459 12.62 -9.76 2.84
N SER A 460 11.91 -9.20 1.84
CA SER A 460 12.51 -8.37 0.79
C SER A 460 13.26 -7.15 1.33
N ALA A 461 12.85 -6.62 2.49
CA ALA A 461 13.51 -5.48 3.13
C ALA A 461 14.85 -5.84 3.81
N VAL A 462 15.13 -7.14 4.03
CA VAL A 462 16.31 -7.60 4.77
C VAL A 462 17.18 -8.60 4.00
N VAL A 463 16.73 -9.08 2.84
CA VAL A 463 17.42 -10.12 2.05
C VAL A 463 18.86 -9.74 1.71
N ASP A 464 19.11 -8.45 1.44
CA ASP A 464 20.43 -7.93 1.07
C ASP A 464 21.28 -7.48 2.27
N ILE A 465 20.79 -7.61 3.51
CA ILE A 465 21.55 -7.21 4.70
C ILE A 465 22.58 -8.29 5.05
N VAL A 466 23.86 -7.93 5.05
CA VAL A 466 24.98 -8.81 5.43
C VAL A 466 25.23 -8.76 6.94
N SER A 467 25.12 -7.57 7.55
CA SER A 467 25.32 -7.43 8.98
C SER A 467 24.61 -6.23 9.60
N THR A 468 24.23 -6.40 10.87
CA THR A 468 23.73 -5.33 11.73
C THR A 468 24.64 -5.22 12.97
N THR A 469 25.28 -4.07 13.17
CA THR A 469 26.31 -3.85 14.20
C THR A 469 26.02 -2.61 15.04
N ILE A 470 25.97 -2.76 16.36
CA ILE A 470 25.87 -1.62 17.28
C ILE A 470 27.26 -0.96 17.38
N ILE A 471 27.40 0.25 16.82
CA ILE A 471 28.69 0.96 16.72
C ILE A 471 28.84 2.11 17.73
N GLY A 472 27.79 2.39 18.49
CA GLY A 472 27.72 3.44 19.49
C GLY A 472 26.58 3.19 20.47
N PRO A 473 26.37 4.07 21.48
CA PRO A 473 25.36 3.84 22.52
C PRO A 473 23.94 3.63 21.97
N ASN A 474 23.57 4.37 20.92
CA ASN A 474 22.24 4.31 20.27
C ASN A 474 22.35 4.19 18.74
N GLN A 475 23.48 3.70 18.22
CA GLN A 475 23.72 3.68 16.77
C GLN A 475 23.81 2.25 16.24
N LEU A 476 22.96 1.97 15.25
CA LEU A 476 22.98 0.71 14.51
C LEU A 476 23.54 0.98 13.10
N GLN A 477 24.59 0.26 12.76
CA GLN A 477 25.10 0.16 11.39
C GLN A 477 24.48 -1.05 10.72
N ILE A 478 24.02 -0.88 9.48
CA ILE A 478 23.49 -1.91 8.61
C ILE A 478 24.33 -1.90 7.33
N ASP A 479 24.95 -3.04 7.03
CA ASP A 479 25.78 -3.23 5.84
C ASP A 479 25.05 -4.16 4.87
N PHE A 480 24.95 -3.74 3.62
CA PHE A 480 24.25 -4.46 2.55
C PHE A 480 25.24 -5.12 1.59
N ASP A 481 24.84 -6.23 0.96
CA ASP A 481 25.66 -6.92 -0.06
C ASP A 481 25.53 -6.29 -1.46
N VAL A 482 24.82 -5.16 -1.55
CA VAL A 482 24.52 -4.44 -2.78
C VAL A 482 24.84 -2.96 -2.63
N LEU A 483 25.12 -2.29 -3.75
CA LEU A 483 25.20 -0.83 -3.82
C LEU A 483 23.89 -0.32 -4.40
N SER A 484 23.09 0.38 -3.59
CA SER A 484 21.79 0.90 -4.00
C SER A 484 21.42 2.20 -3.28
N VAL A 485 20.77 3.10 -4.01
CA VAL A 485 20.15 4.33 -3.50
C VAL A 485 18.95 4.03 -2.59
N TRP A 486 18.35 2.84 -2.71
CA TRP A 486 17.18 2.40 -1.94
C TRP A 486 17.52 1.77 -0.58
N ALA A 487 18.79 1.57 -0.27
CA ALA A 487 19.22 0.88 0.97
C ALA A 487 18.63 1.51 2.24
N LEU A 488 18.45 2.84 2.28
CA LEU A 488 17.77 3.50 3.39
C LEU A 488 16.28 3.13 3.46
N HIS A 489 15.62 3.05 2.31
CA HIS A 489 14.19 2.78 2.20
C HIS A 489 13.87 1.32 2.60
N TRP A 490 14.74 0.37 2.23
CA TRP A 490 14.65 -1.01 2.72
C TRP A 490 14.87 -1.07 4.23
N ALA A 491 15.88 -0.37 4.76
CA ALA A 491 16.10 -0.31 6.20
C ALA A 491 14.89 0.28 6.96
N MET A 492 14.11 1.19 6.36
CA MET A 492 12.92 1.75 7.01
C MET A 492 11.62 0.97 6.78
N GLY A 493 11.55 0.08 5.79
CA GLY A 493 10.33 -0.62 5.37
C GLY A 493 9.88 -1.78 6.28
N ILE A 494 10.18 -1.74 7.58
CA ILE A 494 9.88 -2.83 8.52
C ILE A 494 9.12 -2.34 9.77
N TYR A 495 8.40 -3.25 10.43
CA TYR A 495 7.91 -3.03 11.79
C TYR A 495 8.98 -3.40 12.81
N ILE A 496 9.28 -2.51 13.75
CA ILE A 496 10.19 -2.80 14.87
C ILE A 496 9.51 -3.75 15.85
N LEU A 497 10.18 -4.85 16.18
CA LEU A 497 9.66 -5.91 17.04
C LEU A 497 10.32 -5.88 18.44
N PRO A 498 9.55 -6.05 19.53
CA PRO A 498 10.10 -6.09 20.88
C PRO A 498 10.92 -7.36 21.12
N LYS A 499 12.24 -7.19 21.31
CA LYS A 499 13.17 -8.30 21.51
C LYS A 499 12.75 -9.19 22.66
N HIS A 500 12.38 -8.59 23.80
CA HIS A 500 12.01 -9.29 25.03
C HIS A 500 10.77 -10.18 24.90
N ILE A 501 10.00 -10.05 23.82
CA ILE A 501 8.84 -10.89 23.50
C ILE A 501 9.19 -11.86 22.38
N TYR A 502 9.64 -11.33 21.24
CA TYR A 502 9.82 -12.10 20.00
C TYR A 502 11.01 -13.06 20.06
N GLU A 503 12.01 -12.82 20.92
CA GLU A 503 13.11 -13.78 21.12
C GLU A 503 12.64 -15.14 21.66
N THR A 504 11.42 -15.19 22.22
CA THR A 504 10.80 -16.42 22.74
C THR A 504 9.92 -17.15 21.72
N ILE A 505 9.67 -16.53 20.56
CA ILE A 505 8.79 -17.05 19.50
C ILE A 505 9.65 -17.74 18.45
N SER A 506 9.68 -19.08 18.46
CA SER A 506 10.43 -19.86 17.47
C SER A 506 9.71 -19.99 16.13
N ASP A 507 8.37 -20.04 16.15
CA ASP A 507 7.50 -20.10 14.98
C ASP A 507 6.57 -18.87 15.03
N PRO A 508 6.82 -17.85 14.19
CA PRO A 508 6.04 -16.62 14.19
C PRO A 508 4.74 -16.72 13.38
N THR A 509 4.40 -17.87 12.80
CA THR A 509 3.17 -18.02 12.00
C THR A 509 1.89 -17.97 12.85
N GLY A 510 0.75 -17.75 12.19
CA GLY A 510 -0.57 -17.71 12.82
C GLY A 510 -1.23 -16.33 12.75
N PHE A 511 -2.51 -16.27 13.19
CA PHE A 511 -3.30 -15.03 13.18
C PHE A 511 -2.58 -13.89 13.91
N THR A 512 -1.96 -14.20 15.04
CA THR A 512 -0.98 -13.38 15.75
C THR A 512 0.34 -14.15 15.80
N PRO A 513 1.49 -13.50 16.07
CA PRO A 513 2.78 -14.19 16.14
C PRO A 513 2.76 -15.41 17.06
N GLY A 514 3.06 -16.59 16.48
CA GLY A 514 3.06 -17.88 17.18
C GLY A 514 1.68 -18.36 17.66
N GLY A 515 0.60 -17.76 17.16
CA GLY A 515 -0.77 -18.00 17.63
C GLY A 515 -1.00 -17.59 19.09
N LEU A 516 -0.14 -16.72 19.63
CA LEU A 516 -0.21 -16.28 21.03
C LEU A 516 -1.30 -15.20 21.23
N PRO A 517 -1.85 -15.05 22.45
CA PRO A 517 -2.87 -14.04 22.72
C PRO A 517 -2.41 -12.64 22.33
N ALA A 518 -3.28 -11.88 21.66
CA ALA A 518 -2.97 -10.57 21.09
C ALA A 518 -2.38 -9.59 22.12
N GLU A 519 -2.89 -9.60 23.35
CA GLU A 519 -2.41 -8.76 24.45
C GLU A 519 -0.96 -9.06 24.91
N GLN A 520 -0.39 -10.18 24.46
CA GLN A 520 0.99 -10.59 24.78
C GLN A 520 1.97 -10.27 23.64
N VAL A 521 1.50 -10.16 22.40
CA VAL A 521 2.37 -10.05 21.21
C VAL A 521 2.14 -8.80 20.36
N LEU A 522 0.98 -8.15 20.47
CA LEU A 522 0.69 -6.85 19.86
C LEU A 522 1.15 -5.71 20.77
N ILE A 523 2.42 -5.77 21.17
CA ILE A 523 3.11 -4.76 21.95
C ILE A 523 4.04 -4.01 21.00
N GLY A 524 3.75 -2.73 20.78
CA GLY A 524 4.50 -1.92 19.83
C GLY A 524 5.01 -0.61 20.40
N LEU A 525 5.50 0.26 19.50
CA LEU A 525 5.95 1.62 19.79
C LEU A 525 4.92 2.68 19.37
N GLY A 526 3.82 2.23 18.74
CA GLY A 526 2.88 3.08 18.02
C GLY A 526 2.01 3.96 18.90
N PRO A 527 1.25 4.86 18.27
CA PRO A 527 0.37 5.80 18.94
C PRO A 527 -0.81 5.11 19.63
N TYR A 528 -1.20 3.90 19.21
CA TYR A 528 -2.28 3.16 19.85
C TYR A 528 -1.81 1.77 20.29
N LYS A 529 -2.45 1.24 21.33
CA LYS A 529 -2.22 -0.09 21.89
C LYS A 529 -3.42 -0.96 21.59
N TRP A 530 -3.17 -2.26 21.46
CA TRP A 530 -4.23 -3.25 21.45
C TRP A 530 -5.14 -3.14 22.68
N TYR A 531 -6.46 -3.26 22.49
CA TYR A 531 -7.44 -3.37 23.59
C TYR A 531 -8.35 -4.59 23.43
N GLU A 532 -9.17 -4.65 22.38
CA GLU A 532 -10.09 -5.78 22.17
C GLU A 532 -10.48 -6.00 20.71
N TYR A 533 -11.02 -7.18 20.43
CA TYR A 533 -11.53 -7.61 19.13
C TYR A 533 -12.76 -8.52 19.27
N SER A 534 -13.80 -8.21 18.50
CA SER A 534 -14.92 -9.10 18.22
C SER A 534 -14.98 -9.38 16.72
N ALA A 535 -14.74 -10.64 16.34
CA ALA A 535 -14.67 -11.07 14.94
C ALA A 535 -15.94 -10.73 14.15
N GLY A 536 -15.75 -10.06 13.01
CA GLY A 536 -16.81 -9.57 12.14
C GLY A 536 -17.62 -8.40 12.69
N GLU A 537 -17.28 -7.86 13.87
CA GLU A 537 -18.04 -6.78 14.51
C GLU A 537 -17.19 -5.51 14.72
N TYR A 538 -16.10 -5.59 15.48
CA TYR A 538 -15.26 -4.42 15.76
C TYR A 538 -13.89 -4.76 16.36
N PHE A 539 -12.97 -3.79 16.29
CA PHE A 539 -11.77 -3.70 17.14
C PHE A 539 -11.73 -2.37 17.88
N THR A 540 -11.10 -2.35 19.04
CA THR A 540 -10.81 -1.11 19.76
C THR A 540 -9.32 -1.04 20.06
N LEU A 541 -8.72 0.13 19.80
CA LEU A 541 -7.36 0.46 20.20
C LEU A 541 -7.36 1.62 21.18
N GLN A 542 -6.48 1.57 22.18
CA GLN A 542 -6.34 2.58 23.22
C GLN A 542 -5.16 3.49 22.94
N ALA A 543 -5.31 4.80 23.16
CA ALA A 543 -4.19 5.74 23.04
C ALA A 543 -2.98 5.35 23.90
N ASN A 544 -1.80 5.37 23.28
CA ASN A 544 -0.52 5.38 23.97
C ASN A 544 -0.17 6.81 24.41
N ARG A 545 -0.43 7.11 25.69
CA ARG A 545 -0.08 8.43 26.28
C ARG A 545 1.42 8.61 26.54
N ASN A 546 2.20 7.54 26.43
CA ASN A 546 3.66 7.59 26.49
C ASN A 546 4.29 7.57 25.08
N PHE A 547 3.52 7.87 24.03
CA PHE A 547 4.04 7.92 22.68
C PHE A 547 5.18 8.95 22.57
N PHE A 548 6.29 8.56 21.95
CA PHE A 548 7.55 9.29 22.02
C PHE A 548 7.57 10.63 21.26
N LYS A 549 6.61 10.85 20.35
CA LYS A 549 6.40 12.15 19.72
C LYS A 549 5.32 12.91 20.47
N THR A 550 5.68 14.11 20.90
CA THR A 550 4.70 15.12 21.30
C THR A 550 4.01 15.61 20.03
N ILE A 551 2.76 15.18 19.85
CA ILE A 551 1.95 15.44 18.65
C ILE A 551 1.12 16.72 18.75
N HIS A 552 1.04 17.30 19.94
CA HIS A 552 0.87 18.73 20.15
C HIS A 552 1.65 19.12 21.38
N PRO A 553 2.28 20.29 21.36
CA PRO A 553 2.81 20.83 22.59
C PRO A 553 1.68 21.30 23.48
N GLU A 554 1.82 21.00 24.76
CA GLU A 554 0.84 21.42 25.77
C GLU A 554 0.63 22.95 25.70
N GLY A 555 1.66 23.73 25.35
CA GLY A 555 1.53 25.18 25.28
C GLY A 555 0.96 25.80 23.99
N ASP A 556 0.91 25.10 22.87
CA ASP A 556 0.39 25.65 21.61
C ASP A 556 -1.11 25.37 21.49
N VAL A 557 -1.89 26.17 22.21
CA VAL A 557 -3.34 26.00 22.31
C VAL A 557 -4.09 26.55 21.09
N ASN A 558 -3.44 27.41 20.32
CA ASN A 558 -3.99 27.99 19.10
C ASN A 558 -3.59 27.20 17.83
N LEU A 559 -2.63 26.27 17.97
CA LEU A 559 -2.15 25.34 16.95
C LEU A 559 -1.41 25.99 15.76
N ASP A 560 -0.69 27.09 16.00
CA ASP A 560 0.11 27.77 14.99
C ASP A 560 1.59 27.34 14.96
N GLN A 561 1.93 26.32 15.75
CA GLN A 561 3.25 25.70 15.84
C GLN A 561 4.28 26.58 16.55
N VAL A 562 3.84 27.67 17.19
CA VAL A 562 4.68 28.58 17.97
C VAL A 562 3.92 28.96 19.23
N CYS A 563 4.38 28.49 20.39
CA CYS A 563 3.74 28.92 21.62
C CYS A 563 4.18 30.36 21.91
N ASP A 564 3.26 31.28 21.71
CA ASP A 564 3.53 32.70 21.81
C ASP A 564 2.49 33.42 22.68
N ILE A 565 2.40 34.74 22.52
CA ILE A 565 1.50 35.54 23.34
C ILE A 565 0.03 35.28 23.02
N TYR A 566 -0.28 34.82 21.81
CA TYR A 566 -1.64 34.48 21.40
C TYR A 566 -2.14 33.25 22.14
N ASP A 567 -1.29 32.26 22.43
CA ASP A 567 -1.64 31.10 23.26
C ASP A 567 -2.00 31.49 24.68
N ILE A 568 -1.20 32.37 25.30
CA ILE A 568 -1.48 32.86 26.65
C ILE A 568 -2.80 33.64 26.67
N ILE A 569 -3.04 34.48 25.65
CA ILE A 569 -4.29 35.23 25.52
C ILE A 569 -5.46 34.26 25.37
N HIS A 570 -5.27 33.17 24.63
CA HIS A 570 -6.27 32.15 24.38
C HIS A 570 -6.69 31.44 25.68
N VAL A 571 -5.73 31.01 26.50
CA VAL A 571 -6.03 30.46 27.84
C VAL A 571 -6.70 31.50 28.74
N ALA A 572 -6.16 32.73 28.77
CA ALA A 572 -6.67 33.79 29.60
C ALA A 572 -8.13 34.17 29.28
N ALA A 573 -8.57 34.01 28.03
CA ALA A 573 -9.93 34.30 27.60
C ALA A 573 -10.97 33.36 28.25
N SER A 574 -10.56 32.14 28.59
CA SER A 574 -11.40 31.12 29.21
C SER A 574 -11.15 30.95 30.71
N PHE A 575 -10.23 31.73 31.29
CA PHE A 575 -9.77 31.53 32.67
C PHE A 575 -10.89 31.61 33.71
N GLY A 576 -10.95 30.61 34.58
CA GLY A 576 -11.93 30.46 35.64
C GLY A 576 -13.28 29.92 35.17
N LEU A 577 -13.44 29.61 33.88
CA LEU A 577 -14.65 29.03 33.32
C LEU A 577 -14.61 27.51 33.37
N ARG A 578 -15.78 26.90 33.55
CA ARG A 578 -15.98 25.46 33.50
C ARG A 578 -16.61 25.00 32.20
N ARG A 579 -16.39 23.75 31.83
CA ARG A 579 -17.01 23.14 30.65
C ARG A 579 -18.53 23.32 30.65
N GLY A 580 -19.04 23.89 29.56
CA GLY A 580 -20.46 24.22 29.38
C GLY A 580 -20.84 25.66 29.78
N GLU A 581 -19.92 26.44 30.34
CA GLU A 581 -20.14 27.86 30.59
C GLU A 581 -19.89 28.68 29.31
N PRO A 582 -20.70 29.72 29.03
CA PRO A 582 -20.50 30.57 27.86
C PRO A 582 -19.11 31.23 27.86
N GLY A 583 -18.34 31.00 26.80
CA GLY A 583 -16.98 31.52 26.67
C GLY A 583 -15.88 30.55 27.14
N TYR A 584 -16.23 29.38 27.69
CA TYR A 584 -15.27 28.30 27.90
C TYR A 584 -14.79 27.76 26.55
N ASP A 585 -13.49 27.85 26.31
CA ASP A 585 -12.79 27.16 25.25
C ASP A 585 -12.07 25.93 25.83
N ILE A 586 -12.30 24.76 25.23
CA ILE A 586 -11.68 23.52 25.65
C ILE A 586 -10.18 23.51 25.34
N THR A 587 -9.71 24.26 24.33
CA THR A 587 -8.27 24.30 24.03
C THR A 587 -7.50 25.11 25.05
N ALA A 588 -8.19 25.93 25.85
CA ALA A 588 -7.62 26.64 26.99
C ALA A 588 -7.45 25.78 28.25
N ASP A 589 -8.12 24.62 28.32
CA ASP A 589 -8.03 23.65 29.44
C ASP A 589 -6.95 22.61 29.10
N VAL A 590 -5.70 23.06 29.09
CA VAL A 590 -4.52 22.31 28.65
C VAL A 590 -4.27 21.07 29.52
N THR A 591 -4.48 21.21 30.83
CA THR A 591 -4.30 20.13 31.81
C THR A 591 -5.41 19.09 31.74
N ALA A 592 -6.58 19.47 31.19
CA ALA A 592 -7.82 18.71 31.27
C ALA A 592 -8.20 18.30 32.71
N GLU A 593 -7.68 19.01 33.72
CA GLU A 593 -7.96 18.74 35.11
C GLU A 593 -9.27 19.42 35.52
N TRP A 594 -10.33 18.60 35.65
CA TRP A 594 -11.57 18.93 36.36
C TRP A 594 -12.53 19.87 35.60
N ASP A 595 -12.42 19.89 34.27
CA ASP A 595 -13.25 20.70 33.37
C ASP A 595 -13.23 22.20 33.75
N LEU A 596 -12.07 22.73 34.17
CA LEU A 596 -11.88 24.09 34.66
C LEU A 596 -10.58 24.65 34.09
N VAL A 597 -10.68 25.77 33.35
CA VAL A 597 -9.48 26.53 32.98
C VAL A 597 -8.98 27.28 34.21
N ASP A 598 -7.80 26.95 34.70
CA ASP A 598 -7.21 27.56 35.87
C ASP A 598 -5.75 27.99 35.65
N ILE A 599 -5.06 28.22 36.76
CA ILE A 599 -3.70 28.74 36.73
C ILE A 599 -2.70 27.71 36.22
N TYR A 600 -2.99 26.41 36.32
CA TYR A 600 -2.11 25.36 35.84
C TYR A 600 -2.07 25.32 34.31
N ASP A 601 -3.20 25.54 33.62
CA ASP A 601 -3.23 25.64 32.15
C ASP A 601 -2.38 26.80 31.65
N LEU A 602 -2.53 27.95 32.31
CA LEU A 602 -1.78 29.16 31.97
C LEU A 602 -0.27 28.99 32.27
N ILE A 603 0.09 28.16 33.26
CA ILE A 603 1.47 27.79 33.57
C ILE A 603 2.05 26.86 32.49
N LEU A 604 1.28 25.90 31.96
CA LEU A 604 1.74 25.02 30.89
C LEU A 604 2.02 25.81 29.61
N VAL A 605 1.08 26.65 29.20
CA VAL A 605 1.29 27.56 28.05
C VAL A 605 2.47 28.50 28.29
N ALA A 606 2.55 29.13 29.46
CA ALA A 606 3.69 29.99 29.76
C ALA A 606 5.03 29.22 29.84
N GLY A 607 5.00 27.93 30.19
CA GLY A 607 6.17 27.06 30.28
C GLY A 607 6.80 26.77 28.92
N ASP A 608 5.96 26.66 27.90
CA ASP A 608 6.34 26.47 26.50
C ASP A 608 6.49 27.81 25.74
N PHE A 609 6.39 28.96 26.41
CA PHE A 609 6.47 30.24 25.72
C PHE A 609 7.80 30.43 24.97
N GLY A 610 7.71 30.68 23.66
CA GLY A 610 8.83 30.85 22.75
C GLY A 610 9.41 29.54 22.22
N THR A 611 8.84 28.38 22.57
CA THR A 611 9.15 27.14 21.85
C THR A 611 8.40 27.12 20.53
N SER A 612 9.14 26.77 19.50
CA SER A 612 8.60 26.43 18.18
C SER A 612 8.80 24.95 17.99
N TRP A 613 7.78 24.27 17.48
CA TRP A 613 7.92 22.87 17.11
C TRP A 613 8.36 22.81 15.66
N GLU A 614 9.07 21.75 15.30
CA GLU A 614 9.18 21.46 13.88
C GLU A 614 7.74 21.40 13.35
N PRO A 615 7.46 22.08 12.24
CA PRO A 615 6.11 22.13 11.70
C PRO A 615 5.59 20.71 11.71
N TYR A 616 4.41 20.53 12.30
CA TYR A 616 3.61 19.41 11.86
C TYR A 616 3.49 19.61 10.34
N PRO A 617 4.05 18.70 9.52
CA PRO A 617 4.13 18.95 8.09
C PRO A 617 2.75 19.24 7.51
#